data_AF-A0AB37UDG0-F1
#
_entry.id   AF-A0AB37UDG0-F1
#
_cell.length_a   1.000
_cell.length_b   1.000
_cell.length_c   1.000
_cell.angle_alpha   90.00
_cell.angle_beta   90.00
_cell.angle_gamma   90.00
#
_symmetry.space_group_name_H-M   'P 1'
#
loop_
_entity.id
_entity.type
_entity.pdbx_description
1 polymer ?
#
loop_
_entity_poly.entity_id
_entity_poly.type
_entity_poly.pdbx_seq_one_letter_code
_entity_poly.pdbx_strand_id
1 'polypeptide(L)'
;MAMVSAFYIRFRSQPIDLAEDPDEAATPLRGGFVLRIGRRSLINLLIRWQSVGINHVVLGVQYGRRPASEVLAELAQEVLPHFPTHAAPLSIEIQW
;
A
#
# COMPACT_ATOMS: atom_id res chain seq x y z
N MET A 1 -17.31 -28.28 -10.47
CA MET A 1 -16.67 -27.35 -11.42
C MET A 1 -15.86 -26.35 -10.62
N ALA A 2 -14.63 -26.72 -10.25
CA ALA A 2 -13.73 -25.82 -9.52
C ALA A 2 -13.09 -24.89 -10.54
N MET A 3 -13.57 -23.66 -10.60
CA MET A 3 -12.94 -22.60 -11.36
C MET A 3 -11.62 -22.29 -10.67
N VAL A 4 -10.52 -22.84 -11.19
CA VAL A 4 -9.17 -22.44 -10.81
C VAL A 4 -9.03 -21.01 -11.33
N SER A 5 -9.45 -20.04 -10.50
CA SER A 5 -9.16 -18.64 -10.73
C SER A 5 -7.65 -18.49 -10.68
N ALA A 6 -7.02 -18.39 -11.85
CA ALA A 6 -5.60 -18.10 -11.95
C ALA A 6 -5.30 -16.85 -11.11
N PHE A 7 -4.44 -17.00 -10.10
CA PHE A 7 -4.08 -15.96 -9.15
C PHE A 7 -3.10 -14.99 -9.84
N TYR A 8 -3.57 -14.18 -10.78
CA TYR A 8 -2.72 -13.19 -11.44
C TYR A 8 -2.42 -12.06 -10.45
N ILE A 9 -1.14 -11.73 -10.25
CA ILE A 9 -0.74 -10.57 -9.44
C ILE A 9 -1.29 -9.31 -10.11
N ARG A 10 -2.26 -8.65 -9.46
CA ARG A 10 -2.75 -7.33 -9.82
C ARG A 10 -1.99 -6.31 -9.00
N PHE A 11 -0.86 -5.91 -9.57
CA PHE A 11 0.08 -4.97 -9.01
C PHE A 11 -0.35 -3.52 -9.25
N ARG A 12 -0.12 -2.65 -8.27
CA ARG A 12 -0.16 -1.20 -8.43
C ARG A 12 1.05 -0.55 -7.75
N SER A 13 1.74 0.34 -8.43
CA SER A 13 2.67 1.28 -7.80
C SER A 13 2.00 2.64 -7.60
N GLN A 14 2.21 3.25 -6.44
CA GLN A 14 1.73 4.60 -6.16
C GLN A 14 2.80 5.37 -5.40
N PRO A 15 3.48 6.33 -6.04
CA PRO A 15 4.22 7.35 -5.32
C PRO A 15 3.27 8.21 -4.48
N ILE A 16 3.59 8.42 -3.22
CA ILE A 16 2.78 9.18 -2.26
C ILE A 16 3.58 10.30 -1.59
N ASP A 17 2.87 11.36 -1.22
CA ASP A 17 3.29 12.35 -0.23
C ASP A 17 2.33 12.22 0.96
N LEU A 18 2.77 11.54 2.03
CA LEU A 18 1.92 11.30 3.19
C LEU A 18 1.76 12.59 3.99
N ALA A 19 0.53 13.10 4.03
CA ALA A 19 0.19 14.33 4.73
C ALA A 19 0.34 14.21 6.25
N GLU A 20 0.49 15.35 6.93
CA GLU A 20 0.44 15.42 8.40
C GLU A 20 -0.99 15.26 8.92
N ASP A 21 -1.96 15.88 8.22
CA ASP A 21 -3.38 15.66 8.48
C ASP A 21 -3.75 14.21 8.10
N PRO A 22 -4.15 13.37 9.07
CA PRO A 22 -4.49 11.96 8.82
C PRO A 22 -5.66 11.79 7.85
N ASP A 23 -6.56 12.76 7.80
CA ASP A 23 -7.81 12.73 7.03
C ASP A 23 -7.71 13.49 5.70
N GLU A 24 -6.54 14.06 5.38
CA GLU A 24 -6.34 14.82 4.13
C GLU A 24 -6.80 14.00 2.91
N ALA A 25 -7.69 14.60 2.12
CA ALA A 25 -8.23 13.95 0.93
C ALA A 25 -7.15 13.73 -0.13
N ALA A 26 -7.33 12.67 -0.92
CA ALA A 26 -6.39 12.31 -1.98
C ALA A 26 -6.34 13.41 -3.05
N THR A 27 -5.18 14.06 -3.17
CA THR A 27 -4.94 15.16 -4.11
C THR A 27 -3.81 14.79 -5.07
N PRO A 28 -4.04 14.77 -6.39
CA PRO A 28 -2.99 14.50 -7.36
C PRO A 28 -2.01 15.68 -7.43
N LEU A 29 -0.72 15.37 -7.34
CA LEU A 29 0.39 16.30 -7.54
C LEU A 29 1.20 15.87 -8.77
N ARG A 30 1.99 16.80 -9.32
CA ARG A 30 2.92 16.54 -10.44
C ARG A 30 2.22 15.85 -11.63
N GLY A 31 1.08 16.39 -12.05
CA GLY A 31 0.29 15.82 -13.15
C GLY A 31 -0.35 14.46 -12.83
N GLY A 32 -0.50 14.11 -11.55
CA GLY A 32 -1.07 12.84 -11.10
C GLY A 32 -0.04 11.74 -10.82
N PHE A 33 1.25 12.02 -10.99
CA PHE A 33 2.32 11.05 -10.70
C PHE A 33 2.48 10.77 -9.19
N VAL A 34 2.31 11.80 -8.34
CA VAL A 34 2.37 11.66 -6.88
C VAL A 34 0.98 11.91 -6.31
N LEU A 35 0.56 11.07 -5.37
CA LEU A 35 -0.70 11.26 -4.65
C LEU A 35 -0.41 11.79 -3.25
N ARG A 36 -0.83 13.03 -2.96
CA ARG A 36 -0.81 13.55 -1.60
C ARG A 36 -2.06 13.11 -0.87
N ILE A 37 -1.92 12.55 0.32
CA ILE A 37 -3.03 11.91 1.04
C ILE A 37 -2.72 11.74 2.52
N GLY A 38 -3.72 11.83 3.38
CA GLY A 38 -3.62 11.47 4.81
C GLY A 38 -3.67 9.96 5.03
N ARG A 39 -3.12 9.45 6.15
CA ARG A 39 -3.06 8.00 6.41
C ARG A 39 -4.42 7.30 6.46
N ARG A 40 -5.47 7.92 7.02
CA ARG A 40 -6.82 7.32 7.09
C ARG A 40 -7.47 7.29 5.70
N SER A 41 -7.28 8.36 4.93
CA SER A 41 -7.66 8.41 3.52
C SER A 41 -6.92 7.36 2.68
N LEU A 42 -5.64 7.11 2.96
CA LEU A 42 -4.83 6.08 2.31
C LEU A 42 -5.33 4.66 2.62
N ILE A 43 -5.66 4.36 3.89
CA ILE A 43 -6.25 3.08 4.28
C ILE A 43 -7.55 2.84 3.50
N ASN A 44 -8.45 3.83 3.46
CA ASN A 44 -9.70 3.74 2.71
C ASN A 44 -9.48 3.52 1.21
N LEU A 45 -8.45 4.14 0.64
CA LEU A 45 -8.07 3.96 -0.77
C LEU A 45 -7.57 2.53 -1.05
N LEU A 46 -6.69 2.01 -0.19
CA LEU A 46 -6.18 0.64 -0.28
C LEU A 46 -7.30 -0.39 -0.13
N ILE A 47 -8.25 -0.21 0.79
CA ILE A 47 -9.42 -1.08 0.94
C ILE A 47 -10.27 -1.08 -0.35
N ARG A 48 -10.50 0.08 -0.96
CA ARG A 48 -11.20 0.17 -2.25
C ARG A 48 -10.44 -0.52 -3.39
N TRP A 49 -9.11 -0.45 -3.40
CA TRP A 49 -8.29 -1.18 -4.37
C TRP A 49 -8.39 -2.69 -4.17
N GLN A 50 -8.33 -3.13 -2.92
CA GLN A 50 -8.51 -4.53 -2.55
C GLN A 50 -9.88 -5.05 -3.01
N SER A 51 -10.96 -4.27 -2.83
CA SER A 51 -12.32 -4.68 -3.24
C SER A 51 -12.49 -4.84 -4.76
N VAL A 52 -11.60 -4.25 -5.57
CA VAL A 52 -11.56 -4.43 -7.04
C VAL A 52 -10.45 -5.39 -7.49
N GLY A 53 -9.87 -6.14 -6.55
CA GLY A 53 -8.94 -7.23 -6.81
C GLY A 53 -7.47 -6.82 -6.97
N ILE A 54 -7.07 -5.62 -6.55
CA ILE A 54 -5.65 -5.30 -6.39
C ILE A 54 -5.12 -6.03 -5.16
N ASN A 55 -4.09 -6.84 -5.35
CA ASN A 55 -3.55 -7.71 -4.30
C ASN A 55 -2.14 -7.30 -3.83
N HIS A 56 -1.39 -6.53 -4.63
CA HIS A 56 -0.07 -6.03 -4.26
C HIS A 56 0.06 -4.54 -4.60
N VAL A 57 0.43 -3.74 -3.60
CA VAL A 57 0.66 -2.29 -3.75
C VAL A 57 2.09 -1.95 -3.32
N VAL A 58 2.81 -1.21 -4.16
CA VAL A 58 4.10 -0.60 -3.80
C VAL A 58 3.89 0.89 -3.58
N LEU A 59 4.18 1.35 -2.36
CA LEU A 59 4.12 2.76 -1.99
C LEU A 59 5.51 3.37 -2.06
N GLY A 60 5.68 4.37 -2.94
CA GLY A 60 6.92 5.12 -3.05
C GLY A 60 6.86 6.40 -2.21
N VAL A 61 7.71 6.53 -1.19
CA VAL A 61 7.72 7.68 -0.27
C VAL A 61 8.77 8.74 -0.63
N GLN A 62 9.57 8.51 -1.67
CA GLN A 62 10.74 9.33 -2.02
C GLN A 62 10.42 10.76 -2.53
N TYR A 63 9.15 11.05 -2.81
CA TYR A 63 8.72 12.37 -3.30
C TYR A 63 7.92 13.18 -2.28
N GLY A 64 7.73 12.63 -1.07
CA GLY A 64 7.05 13.29 0.02
C GLY A 64 7.88 14.43 0.63
N ARG A 65 7.20 15.33 1.36
CA ARG A 65 7.86 16.46 2.04
C ARG A 65 8.54 16.06 3.34
N ARG A 66 7.97 15.06 4.02
CA ARG A 66 8.45 14.54 5.31
C ARG A 66 9.62 13.58 5.11
N PRO A 67 10.53 13.45 6.09
CA PRO A 67 11.59 12.45 6.05
C PRO A 67 11.03 11.04 5.82
N ALA A 68 11.63 10.29 4.89
CA ALA A 68 11.14 8.96 4.51
C ALA A 68 11.10 7.98 5.70
N SER A 69 12.01 8.10 6.67
CA SER A 69 12.05 7.29 7.89
C SER A 69 10.82 7.51 8.77
N GLU A 70 10.37 8.76 8.92
CA GLU A 70 9.17 9.09 9.70
C GLU A 70 7.91 8.59 9.02
N VAL A 71 7.82 8.76 7.69
CA VAL A 71 6.71 8.24 6.90
C VAL A 71 6.65 6.72 6.99
N LEU A 72 7.80 6.04 6.88
CA LEU A 72 7.87 4.58 6.99
C LEU A 72 7.44 4.09 8.38
N ALA A 73 7.87 4.77 9.44
CA ALA A 73 7.46 4.45 10.80
C ALA A 73 5.93 4.61 10.98
N GLU A 74 5.35 5.70 10.47
CA GLU A 74 3.89 5.91 10.50
C GLU A 74 3.14 4.86 9.68
N LEU A 75 3.60 4.53 8.47
CA LEU A 75 3.01 3.46 7.67
C LEU A 75 3.05 2.11 8.40
N ALA A 76 4.18 1.80 9.06
CA ALA A 76 4.34 0.56 9.80
C ALA A 76 3.41 0.46 11.02
N GLN A 77 3.23 1.56 11.75
CA GLN A 77 2.43 1.59 12.97
C GLN A 77 0.93 1.72 12.69
N GLU A 78 0.56 2.53 11.70
CA GLU A 78 -0.82 2.99 11.53
C GLU A 78 -1.50 2.41 10.29
N VAL A 79 -0.75 1.99 9.26
CA VAL A 79 -1.34 1.48 8.00
C VAL A 79 -1.22 -0.04 7.89
N LEU A 80 -0.03 -0.59 8.15
CA LEU A 80 0.22 -2.04 8.02
C LEU A 80 -0.73 -2.93 8.85
N PRO A 81 -1.14 -2.58 10.09
CA PRO A 81 -2.06 -3.44 10.86
C PRO A 81 -3.40 -3.72 10.17
N HIS A 82 -3.82 -2.87 9.21
CA HIS A 82 -5.05 -3.07 8.44
C HIS A 82 -4.88 -4.06 7.28
N PHE A 83 -3.65 -4.41 6.91
CA PHE A 83 -3.31 -5.28 5.78
C PHE A 83 -2.35 -6.38 6.25
N PRO A 84 -2.84 -7.34 7.06
CA PRO A 84 -1.98 -8.36 7.65
C PRO A 84 -1.31 -9.20 6.57
N THR A 85 -0.04 -9.54 6.80
CA THR A 85 0.70 -10.44 5.92
C THR A 85 -0.01 -11.78 5.83
N HIS A 86 -0.10 -12.33 4.62
CA HIS A 86 -0.57 -13.69 4.44
C HIS A 86 0.37 -14.65 5.18
N ALA A 87 -0.15 -15.72 5.76
CA ALA A 87 0.69 -16.74 6.38
C ALA A 87 1.77 -17.17 5.39
N ALA A 88 3.04 -17.08 5.80
CA ALA A 88 4.12 -17.56 4.98
C ALA A 88 3.84 -19.04 4.65
N PRO A 89 3.97 -19.49 3.39
CA PRO A 89 4.00 -20.91 3.12
C PRO A 89 5.08 -21.52 4.01
N LEU A 90 4.82 -22.71 4.57
CA LEU A 90 5.78 -23.46 5.40
C LEU A 90 7.15 -23.34 4.75
N SER A 91 8.12 -22.79 5.50
CA SER A 91 9.47 -22.62 5.02
C SER A 91 9.97 -23.98 4.56
N ILE A 92 10.11 -24.15 3.24
CA ILE A 92 10.83 -25.30 2.70
C ILE A 92 12.29 -25.03 3.07
N GLU A 93 12.82 -25.78 4.04
CA GLU A 93 14.25 -25.82 4.27
C GLU A 93 14.89 -26.29 2.96
N ILE A 94 15.51 -25.36 2.23
CA ILE A 94 16.32 -25.69 1.06
C ILE A 94 17.62 -26.27 1.63
N GLN A 95 17.72 -27.59 1.67
CA GLN A 95 18.99 -28.27 1.86
C GLN A 95 19.73 -28.23 0.53
N TRP A 96 20.85 -27.50 0.52
CA TRP A 96 21.77 -27.41 -0.61
C TRP A 96 22.56 -28.71 -0.80
#